data_AF-D8RTB4-F1
#
_entry.id   AF-D8RTB4-F1
#
_cell.length_a   1.000
_cell.length_b   1.000
_cell.length_c   1.000
_cell.angle_alpha   90.00
_cell.angle_beta   90.00
_cell.angle_gamma   90.00
#
_symmetry.space_group_name_H-M   'P 1'
#
loop_
_entity.id
_entity.type
_entity.pdbx_description
1 polymer ?
#
loop_
_entity_poly.entity_id
_entity_poly.type
_entity_poly.pdbx_seq_one_letter_code
_entity_poly.pdbx_strand_id
1 'polypeptide(L)'
;SGTRPDYLGIQKNPPSLALCPPTPNCISTSEEANDPSHYVPPWTYNPEDGRGRKNPATREQAMKELLAVISSTKPENYTPNIVKNTDDYVYVEYQSPYLGFVDDVEFWFPPGNRSLVEYRSASRVGSSDFDANRKRIRALRKALEKKGWQSIGF
;
A
#
# COMPACT_ATOMS: atom_id res chain seq x y z
N SER A 1 -4.55 -13.83 -15.72
CA SER A 1 -4.83 -13.03 -14.52
C SER A 1 -5.99 -13.65 -13.75
N GLY A 2 -5.97 -13.64 -12.42
CA GLY A 2 -7.14 -14.03 -11.63
C GLY A 2 -8.28 -13.01 -11.71
N THR A 3 -9.47 -13.43 -11.29
CA THR A 3 -10.64 -12.55 -11.10
C THR A 3 -10.36 -11.54 -9.99
N ARG A 4 -10.79 -10.29 -10.18
CA ARG A 4 -10.70 -9.26 -9.12
C ARG A 4 -11.50 -9.73 -7.90
N PRO A 5 -10.93 -9.72 -6.69
CA PRO A 5 -11.68 -10.06 -5.49
C PRO A 5 -12.83 -9.07 -5.23
N ASP A 6 -13.93 -9.57 -4.67
CA ASP A 6 -15.12 -8.79 -4.31
C ASP A 6 -15.03 -8.14 -2.92
N TYR A 7 -14.08 -8.57 -2.11
CA TYR A 7 -13.84 -8.08 -0.75
C TYR A 7 -12.91 -6.85 -0.65
N LEU A 8 -12.42 -6.31 -1.78
CA LEU A 8 -11.54 -5.14 -1.77
C LEU A 8 -12.25 -3.91 -1.19
N GLY A 9 -11.48 -3.02 -0.55
CA GLY A 9 -11.94 -1.80 0.08
C GLY A 9 -11.86 -1.82 1.60
N ILE A 10 -12.42 -0.76 2.19
CA ILE A 10 -12.46 -0.56 3.65
C ILE A 10 -13.54 -1.48 4.24
N GLN A 11 -13.12 -2.41 5.07
CA GLN A 11 -13.98 -3.28 5.88
C GLN A 11 -14.66 -2.46 6.98
N LYS A 12 -15.82 -2.87 7.49
CA LYS A 12 -16.64 -1.98 8.34
C LYS A 12 -16.47 -2.18 9.86
N ASN A 13 -15.99 -3.34 10.33
CA ASN A 13 -16.04 -3.70 11.75
C ASN A 13 -14.83 -4.57 12.20
N PRO A 14 -13.79 -3.98 12.80
CA PRO A 14 -13.49 -2.54 12.80
C PRO A 14 -13.12 -2.04 11.39
N PRO A 15 -13.09 -0.71 11.15
CA PRO A 15 -12.55 -0.16 9.91
C PRO A 15 -11.10 -0.56 9.67
N SER A 16 -10.84 -1.30 8.58
CA SER A 16 -9.51 -1.75 8.17
C SER A 16 -9.49 -2.11 6.67
N LEU A 17 -8.31 -2.36 6.11
CA LEU A 17 -8.22 -3.09 4.84
C LEU A 17 -8.49 -4.59 5.08
N ALA A 18 -8.73 -5.32 3.98
CA ALA A 18 -8.92 -6.77 4.04
C ALA A 18 -7.66 -7.47 4.59
N LEU A 19 -7.87 -8.61 5.25
CA LEU A 19 -6.76 -9.48 5.64
C LEU A 19 -6.20 -10.23 4.43
N CYS A 20 -4.99 -10.74 4.60
CA CYS A 20 -4.32 -11.61 3.68
C CYS A 20 -4.91 -13.03 3.75
N PRO A 21 -5.05 -13.72 2.61
CA PRO A 21 -5.22 -15.16 2.63
C PRO A 21 -3.97 -15.82 3.26
N PRO A 22 -4.04 -17.10 3.69
CA PRO A 22 -2.89 -17.82 4.27
C PRO A 22 -1.70 -18.04 3.32
N THR A 23 -1.80 -17.63 2.06
CA THR A 23 -0.75 -17.81 1.05
C THR A 23 0.28 -16.67 1.11
N PRO A 24 1.58 -16.94 0.92
CA PRO A 24 2.66 -15.99 1.17
C PRO A 24 2.81 -14.88 0.10
N ASN A 25 1.78 -14.67 -0.71
CA ASN A 25 1.72 -13.68 -1.79
C ASN A 25 0.83 -12.48 -1.44
N CYS A 26 0.76 -12.14 -0.15
CA CYS A 26 0.03 -11.00 0.36
C CYS A 26 0.78 -10.36 1.53
N ILE A 27 0.74 -9.04 1.59
CA ILE A 27 1.10 -8.29 2.79
C ILE A 27 0.04 -7.24 3.09
N SER A 28 -0.19 -6.96 4.37
CA SER A 28 -1.16 -5.97 4.81
C SER A 28 -0.76 -5.36 6.16
N THR A 29 -1.05 -4.07 6.32
CA THR A 29 -0.90 -3.36 7.60
C THR A 29 -1.96 -3.76 8.63
N SER A 30 -3.03 -4.43 8.19
CA SER A 30 -4.13 -4.90 9.04
C SER A 30 -3.86 -6.27 9.69
N GLU A 31 -2.74 -6.92 9.35
CA GLU A 31 -2.32 -8.19 9.97
C GLU A 31 -1.76 -7.99 11.38
N GLU A 32 -1.67 -9.09 12.12
CA GLU A 32 -1.04 -9.10 13.44
C GLU A 32 0.49 -9.00 13.34
N ALA A 33 1.11 -8.20 14.21
CA ALA A 33 2.56 -7.98 14.19
C ALA A 33 3.40 -9.24 14.49
N ASN A 34 2.79 -10.30 15.03
CA ASN A 34 3.40 -11.61 15.27
C ASN A 34 3.40 -12.51 14.01
N ASP A 35 2.77 -12.08 12.90
CA ASP A 35 2.84 -12.71 11.59
C ASP A 35 3.76 -11.91 10.65
N PRO A 36 5.09 -12.07 10.74
CA PRO A 36 6.02 -11.32 9.92
C PRO A 36 5.94 -11.67 8.42
N SER A 37 5.24 -12.75 8.05
CA SER A 37 5.10 -13.17 6.66
C SER A 37 4.13 -12.24 5.91
N HIS A 38 2.99 -11.92 6.51
CA HIS A 38 1.98 -11.03 5.94
C HIS A 38 2.04 -9.60 6.52
N TYR A 39 2.46 -9.43 7.77
CA TYR A 39 2.50 -8.12 8.40
C TYR A 39 3.60 -7.22 7.85
N VAL A 40 3.22 -5.95 7.70
CA VAL A 40 4.09 -4.84 7.36
C VAL A 40 3.63 -3.59 8.12
N PRO A 41 4.55 -2.77 8.63
CA PRO A 41 4.19 -1.57 9.36
C PRO A 41 3.56 -0.51 8.42
N PRO A 42 2.56 0.25 8.89
CA PRO A 42 1.98 1.33 8.10
C PRO A 42 2.93 2.51 7.98
N TRP A 43 2.59 3.47 7.12
CA TRP A 43 3.40 4.65 6.89
C TRP A 43 2.78 5.89 7.55
N THR A 44 3.64 6.81 7.98
CA THR A 44 3.23 8.18 8.30
C THR A 44 3.72 9.13 7.23
N TYR A 45 2.81 10.00 6.79
CA TYR A 45 3.15 11.11 5.92
C TYR A 45 3.48 12.38 6.71
N ASN A 46 3.49 12.37 8.06
CA ASN A 46 4.01 13.47 8.88
C ASN A 46 4.73 12.91 10.10
N PRO A 47 5.94 12.36 9.94
CA PRO A 47 6.75 11.94 11.09
C PRO A 47 7.09 13.12 12.00
N GLU A 48 7.01 12.92 13.32
CA GLU A 48 7.24 13.95 14.34
C GLU A 48 8.70 14.46 14.37
N ASP A 49 9.66 13.58 14.09
CA ASP A 49 11.08 13.87 13.95
C ASP A 49 11.44 14.40 12.54
N GLY A 50 10.49 14.44 11.62
CA GLY A 50 10.67 14.86 10.23
C GLY A 50 9.79 16.04 9.82
N ARG A 51 9.17 15.92 8.63
CA ARG A 51 8.39 17.02 8.06
C ARG A 51 7.16 17.39 8.90
N GLY A 52 6.63 16.47 9.70
CA GLY A 52 5.44 16.70 10.54
C GLY A 52 5.61 17.85 11.54
N ARG A 53 6.83 18.06 12.04
CA ARG A 53 7.13 19.17 12.97
C ARG A 53 7.43 20.50 12.28
N LYS A 54 8.00 20.47 11.07
CA LYS A 54 8.50 21.68 10.38
C LYS A 54 7.51 22.26 9.39
N ASN A 55 6.90 21.40 8.59
CA ASN A 55 5.99 21.76 7.51
C ASN A 55 5.10 20.53 7.19
N PRO A 56 4.07 20.27 8.02
CA PRO A 56 3.25 19.09 7.86
C PRO A 56 2.48 19.13 6.53
N ALA A 57 2.45 18.00 5.84
CA ALA A 57 1.63 17.83 4.65
C ALA A 57 0.16 17.59 5.03
N THR A 58 -0.76 18.12 4.25
CA THR A 58 -2.19 17.75 4.33
C THR A 58 -2.41 16.35 3.76
N ARG A 59 -3.53 15.71 4.09
CA ARG A 59 -3.92 14.42 3.47
C ARG A 59 -4.01 14.52 1.95
N GLU A 60 -4.51 15.63 1.43
CA GLU A 60 -4.59 15.87 -0.01
C GLU A 60 -3.20 15.95 -0.66
N GLN A 61 -2.24 16.63 -0.01
CA GLN A 61 -0.86 16.67 -0.48
C GLN A 61 -0.23 15.28 -0.46
N ALA A 62 -0.41 14.53 0.64
CA ALA A 62 0.07 13.16 0.75
C ALA A 62 -0.55 12.25 -0.34
N MET A 63 -1.85 12.38 -0.63
CA MET A 63 -2.52 11.64 -1.70
C MET A 63 -1.88 11.94 -3.06
N LYS A 64 -1.64 13.22 -3.39
CA LYS A 64 -0.97 13.62 -4.63
C LYS A 64 0.45 13.05 -4.73
N GLU A 65 1.18 13.06 -3.62
CA GLU A 65 2.52 12.48 -3.54
C GLU A 65 2.51 10.97 -3.80
N LEU A 66 1.57 10.25 -3.20
CA LEU A 66 1.37 8.81 -3.39
C LEU A 66 1.05 8.49 -4.85
N LEU A 67 0.09 9.19 -5.46
CA LEU A 67 -0.29 9.00 -6.86
C LEU A 67 0.86 9.28 -7.83
N ALA A 68 1.66 10.32 -7.55
CA ALA A 68 2.86 10.63 -8.32
C ALA A 68 3.92 9.52 -8.20
N VAL A 69 4.12 8.97 -7.01
CA VAL A 69 5.06 7.86 -6.78
C VAL A 69 4.58 6.58 -7.46
N ILE A 70 3.29 6.23 -7.35
CA ILE A 70 2.67 5.09 -8.03
C ILE A 70 2.90 5.18 -9.54
N SER A 71 2.65 6.36 -10.13
CA SER A 71 2.74 6.56 -11.58
C SER A 71 4.19 6.54 -12.12
N SER A 72 5.16 6.99 -11.30
CA SER A 72 6.56 7.11 -11.72
C SER A 72 7.42 5.91 -11.34
N THR A 73 7.00 5.11 -10.37
CA THR A 73 7.76 3.95 -9.88
C THR A 73 7.25 2.68 -10.53
N LYS A 74 8.15 1.91 -11.16
CA LYS A 74 7.83 0.62 -11.80
C LYS A 74 8.64 -0.52 -11.18
N PRO A 75 8.28 -0.98 -9.95
CA PRO A 75 8.98 -2.07 -9.30
C PRO A 75 8.89 -3.33 -10.18
N GLU A 76 10.03 -3.95 -10.48
CA GLU A 76 10.11 -5.16 -11.32
C GLU A 76 9.40 -5.01 -12.68
N ASN A 77 9.35 -3.79 -13.23
CA ASN A 77 8.66 -3.45 -14.48
C ASN A 77 7.14 -3.71 -14.49
N TYR A 78 6.51 -3.84 -13.33
CA TYR A 78 5.05 -3.90 -13.25
C TYR A 78 4.45 -2.57 -13.72
N THR A 79 3.32 -2.66 -14.42
CA THR A 79 2.57 -1.49 -14.87
C THR A 79 1.43 -1.20 -13.90
N PRO A 80 1.40 -0.03 -13.24
CA PRO A 80 0.30 0.37 -12.39
C PRO A 80 -0.90 0.84 -13.21
N ASN A 81 -2.10 0.45 -12.80
CA ASN A 81 -3.38 0.94 -13.27
C ASN A 81 -4.22 1.40 -12.07
N ILE A 82 -4.41 2.71 -11.92
CA ILE A 82 -5.22 3.25 -10.81
C ILE A 82 -6.69 3.04 -11.16
N VAL A 83 -7.35 2.10 -10.47
CA VAL A 83 -8.74 1.71 -10.74
C VAL A 83 -9.72 2.57 -9.97
N LYS A 84 -9.38 2.95 -8.73
CA LYS A 84 -10.21 3.81 -7.89
C LYS A 84 -9.34 4.82 -7.16
N ASN A 85 -9.79 6.05 -7.15
CA ASN A 85 -9.17 7.15 -6.43
C ASN A 85 -10.27 8.00 -5.80
N THR A 86 -10.25 8.10 -4.48
CA THR A 86 -11.20 8.85 -3.65
C THR A 86 -10.41 9.69 -2.64
N ASP A 87 -11.08 10.49 -1.83
CA ASP A 87 -10.42 11.43 -0.91
C ASP A 87 -9.53 10.75 0.16
N ASP A 88 -9.81 9.48 0.46
CA ASP A 88 -9.13 8.72 1.51
C ASP A 88 -8.69 7.32 1.09
N TYR A 89 -8.97 6.89 -0.14
CA TYR A 89 -8.67 5.54 -0.61
C TYR A 89 -8.24 5.49 -2.07
N VAL A 90 -7.19 4.71 -2.34
CA VAL A 90 -6.68 4.42 -3.69
C VAL A 90 -6.58 2.91 -3.86
N TYR A 91 -7.08 2.42 -4.99
CA TYR A 91 -6.90 1.04 -5.44
C TYR A 91 -6.18 1.03 -6.79
N VAL A 92 -5.12 0.23 -6.86
CA VAL A 92 -4.23 0.08 -8.00
C VAL A 92 -4.10 -1.39 -8.36
N GLU A 93 -4.24 -1.71 -9.63
CA GLU A 93 -3.84 -3.00 -10.19
C GLU A 93 -2.42 -2.89 -10.73
N TYR A 94 -1.50 -3.73 -10.25
CA TYR A 94 -0.16 -3.85 -10.80
C TYR A 94 -0.10 -5.09 -11.69
N GLN A 95 0.10 -4.88 -12.99
CA GLN A 95 0.21 -5.97 -13.96
C GLN A 95 1.67 -6.33 -14.24
N SER A 96 2.00 -7.63 -14.18
CA SER A 96 3.32 -8.15 -14.52
C SER A 96 3.58 -8.09 -16.03
N PRO A 97 4.82 -7.80 -16.47
CA PRO A 97 5.12 -7.51 -17.88
C PRO A 97 4.98 -8.71 -18.83
N TYR A 98 5.19 -9.94 -18.35
CA TYR A 98 5.30 -11.13 -19.22
C TYR A 98 4.15 -12.13 -19.07
N LEU A 99 3.65 -12.32 -17.85
CA LEU A 99 2.68 -13.38 -17.53
C LEU A 99 1.27 -12.83 -17.27
N GLY A 100 1.11 -11.50 -17.26
CA GLY A 100 -0.17 -10.86 -17.01
C GLY A 100 -0.77 -11.20 -15.64
N PHE A 101 0.07 -11.52 -14.65
CA PHE A 101 -0.37 -11.60 -13.27
C PHE A 101 -0.74 -10.21 -12.78
N VAL A 102 -1.76 -10.14 -11.95
CA VAL A 102 -2.27 -8.89 -11.41
C VAL A 102 -2.21 -8.98 -9.90
N ASP A 103 -1.60 -7.96 -9.32
CA ASP A 103 -1.60 -7.73 -7.89
C ASP A 103 -2.50 -6.55 -7.58
N ASP A 104 -3.37 -6.73 -6.60
CA ASP A 104 -4.27 -5.71 -6.09
C ASP A 104 -3.59 -4.99 -4.94
N VAL A 105 -3.42 -3.66 -5.08
CA VAL A 105 -2.75 -2.81 -4.10
C VAL A 105 -3.71 -1.71 -3.65
N GLU A 106 -3.91 -1.62 -2.35
CA GLU A 106 -4.84 -0.70 -1.72
C GLU A 106 -4.07 0.20 -0.77
N PHE A 107 -4.40 1.49 -0.79
CA PHE A 107 -3.91 2.48 0.17
C PHE A 107 -5.11 3.18 0.79
N TRP A 108 -5.14 3.24 2.11
CA TRP A 108 -6.21 3.88 2.86
C TRP A 108 -5.62 4.89 3.83
N PHE A 109 -6.27 6.06 3.93
CA PHE A 109 -5.94 7.15 4.84
C PHE A 109 -7.04 7.22 5.90
N PRO A 110 -6.91 6.50 7.03
CA PRO A 110 -7.97 6.40 8.02
C PRO A 110 -8.39 7.78 8.53
N PRO A 111 -9.67 7.97 8.87
CA PRO A 111 -10.12 9.23 9.46
C PRO A 111 -9.47 9.46 10.83
N GLY A 112 -9.31 10.74 11.19
CA GLY A 112 -8.75 11.16 12.48
C GLY A 112 -7.54 12.07 12.31
N ASN A 113 -6.90 12.39 13.43
CA ASN A 113 -5.78 13.34 13.48
C ASN A 113 -4.40 12.69 13.25
N ARG A 114 -4.38 11.38 12.99
CA ARG A 114 -3.13 10.66 12.70
C ARG A 114 -2.81 10.79 11.22
N SER A 115 -1.57 11.15 10.90
CA SER A 115 -1.10 11.24 9.51
C SER A 115 -0.70 9.87 8.96
N LEU A 116 -1.58 8.88 9.11
CA LEU A 116 -1.33 7.47 8.81
C LEU A 116 -1.79 7.09 7.40
N VAL A 117 -1.09 6.15 6.78
CA VAL A 117 -1.52 5.41 5.60
C VAL A 117 -1.40 3.92 5.87
N GLU A 118 -2.53 3.23 5.79
CA GLU A 118 -2.63 1.78 5.78
C GLU A 118 -2.58 1.27 4.34
N TYR A 119 -2.08 0.05 4.15
CA TYR A 119 -1.98 -0.52 2.81
C TYR A 119 -2.05 -2.04 2.82
N ARG A 120 -2.44 -2.57 1.66
CA ARG A 120 -2.46 -4.00 1.35
C ARG A 120 -1.91 -4.20 -0.06
N SER A 121 -1.12 -5.25 -0.27
CA SER A 121 -0.61 -5.64 -1.58
C SER A 121 -0.72 -7.16 -1.70
N ALA A 122 -1.56 -7.64 -2.61
CA ALA A 122 -1.86 -9.07 -2.74
C ALA A 122 -1.96 -9.52 -4.19
N SER A 123 -1.36 -10.67 -4.51
CA SER A 123 -1.54 -11.31 -5.81
C SER A 123 -2.89 -12.01 -5.91
N ARG A 124 -3.56 -11.92 -7.07
CA ARG A 124 -4.86 -12.60 -7.28
C ARG A 124 -4.78 -14.12 -7.33
N VAL A 125 -3.64 -14.64 -7.76
CA VAL A 125 -3.41 -16.07 -8.02
C VAL A 125 -1.99 -16.45 -7.63
N GLY A 126 -1.80 -17.75 -7.45
CA GLY A 126 -0.51 -18.33 -7.11
C GLY A 126 -0.35 -18.55 -5.60
N SER A 127 0.66 -19.34 -5.25
CA SER A 127 1.04 -19.65 -3.87
C SER A 127 2.39 -19.02 -3.49
N SER A 128 2.98 -18.23 -4.39
CA SER A 128 4.20 -17.45 -4.18
C SER A 128 4.28 -16.35 -5.24
N ASP A 129 4.79 -15.20 -4.85
CA ASP A 129 5.03 -14.02 -5.71
C ASP A 129 6.53 -13.66 -5.79
N PHE A 130 7.42 -14.49 -5.25
CA PHE A 130 8.85 -14.18 -5.09
C PHE A 130 9.10 -12.83 -4.41
N ASP A 131 8.30 -12.52 -3.38
CA ASP A 131 8.28 -11.26 -2.63
C ASP A 131 7.92 -10.03 -3.46
N ALA A 132 7.29 -10.16 -4.63
CA ALA A 132 6.92 -9.03 -5.49
C ALA A 132 6.11 -7.98 -4.75
N ASN A 133 5.13 -8.39 -3.93
CA ASN A 133 4.32 -7.48 -3.11
C ASN A 133 5.19 -6.70 -2.11
N ARG A 134 6.09 -7.37 -1.39
CA ARG A 134 7.01 -6.73 -0.43
C ARG A 134 8.03 -5.81 -1.12
N LYS A 135 8.58 -6.24 -2.25
CA LYS A 135 9.50 -5.42 -3.07
C LYS A 135 8.81 -4.17 -3.61
N ARG A 136 7.56 -4.27 -4.06
CA ARG A 136 6.74 -3.14 -4.51
C ARG A 136 6.54 -2.12 -3.41
N ILE A 137 6.02 -2.54 -2.26
CA ILE A 137 5.82 -1.68 -1.09
C ILE A 137 7.15 -1.02 -0.67
N ARG A 138 8.25 -1.77 -0.64
CA ARG A 138 9.58 -1.21 -0.34
C ARG A 138 10.02 -0.15 -1.34
N ALA A 139 9.79 -0.35 -2.64
CA ALA A 139 10.16 0.62 -3.68
C ALA A 139 9.33 1.90 -3.57
N LEU A 140 8.02 1.78 -3.37
CA LEU A 140 7.13 2.93 -3.16
C LEU A 140 7.51 3.69 -1.89
N ARG A 141 7.77 2.99 -0.78
CA ARG A 141 8.26 3.59 0.47
C ARG A 141 9.51 4.42 0.24
N LYS A 142 10.54 3.87 -0.40
CA LYS A 142 11.81 4.58 -0.67
C LYS A 142 11.61 5.84 -1.51
N ALA A 143 10.64 5.85 -2.42
CA ALA A 143 10.31 7.04 -3.21
C ALA A 143 9.56 8.09 -2.37
N LEU A 144 8.67 7.66 -1.48
CA LEU A 144 7.93 8.52 -0.54
C LEU A 144 8.81 9.10 0.56
N GLU A 145 9.83 8.38 1.02
CA GLU A 145 10.82 8.88 2.00
C GLU A 145 11.54 10.13 1.50
N LYS A 146 11.80 10.23 0.20
CA LYS A 146 12.36 11.45 -0.43
C LYS A 146 11.43 12.66 -0.32
N LYS A 147 10.14 12.43 -0.06
CA LYS A 147 9.12 13.45 0.19
C LYS A 147 8.91 13.70 1.69
N GLY A 148 9.58 12.95 2.56
CA GLY A 148 9.52 13.08 4.02
C GLY A 148 8.48 12.18 4.70
N TRP A 149 8.05 11.10 4.03
CA TRP A 149 7.28 10.01 4.65
C TRP A 149 8.21 9.09 5.44
N GLN A 150 7.63 8.28 6.35
CA GLN A 150 8.37 7.32 7.17
C GLN A 150 7.52 6.09 7.51
N SER A 151 8.15 4.95 7.77
CA SER A 151 7.50 3.78 8.35
C SER A 151 7.31 3.96 9.86
N ILE A 152 6.14 3.63 10.42
CA ILE A 152 5.90 3.78 11.88
C ILE A 152 6.31 2.55 12.71
N GLY A 153 6.90 1.55 12.07
CA GLY A 153 7.50 0.38 12.70
C GLY A 153 8.67 -0.12 11.84
N PHE A 154 9.60 -0.83 12.48
CA PHE A 154 10.90 -1.31 11.97
C PHE A 154 11.65 -0.39 10.99
#